data_AF-W8BPI2-F1
#
_entry.id   AF-W8BPI2-F1
#
_cell.length_a   1.000
_cell.length_b   1.000
_cell.length_c   1.000
_cell.angle_alpha   90.00
_cell.angle_beta   90.00
_cell.angle_gamma   90.00
#
_symmetry.space_group_name_H-M   'P 1'
#
loop_
_entity.id
_entity.type
_entity.pdbx_description
1 polymer ?
#
loop_
_entity_poly.entity_id
_entity_poly.type
_entity_poly.pdbx_seq_one_letter_code
_entity_poly.pdbx_strand_id
1 'polypeptide(L)'
;MFLFITITVLCLLLTIVGDLVKLLQLSKIFRCVSGSATSDELQQQLQEAQDKVERVRQSAAATTHYTYTVKLMRAENELRTIKTKLRSEGNVQRLKGASVELVVGYLLKGIISVALFVITVRNRYAPVIIFNENISFEPLGGLLSFPTGVPNAISVPFWALSCNSAFRLILNALKAK
;
A
#
# COMPACT_ATOMS: atom_id res chain seq x y z
N MET A 1 14.93 25.51 16.38
CA MET A 1 14.21 25.68 15.09
C MET A 1 14.53 24.55 14.10
N PHE A 2 15.79 24.27 13.75
CA PHE A 2 16.13 23.16 12.82
C PHE A 2 15.63 21.78 13.28
N LEU A 3 15.86 21.42 14.55
CA LEU A 3 15.38 20.15 15.12
C LEU A 3 13.86 19.99 15.03
N PHE A 4 13.11 21.05 15.34
CA PHE A 4 11.65 21.07 15.23
C PHE A 4 11.19 20.73 13.81
N ILE A 5 11.73 21.42 12.80
CA ILE A 5 11.37 21.22 11.39
C ILE A 5 11.76 19.83 10.91
N THR A 6 12.95 19.34 11.29
CA THR A 6 13.38 18.00 10.87
C THR A 6 12.48 16.91 11.42
N ILE A 7 12.11 16.97 12.71
CA ILE A 7 11.23 15.97 13.34
C ILE A 7 9.83 16.01 12.73
N THR A 8 9.27 17.20 12.51
CA THR A 8 7.93 17.31 11.89
C THR A 8 7.92 16.75 10.47
N VAL A 9 8.94 17.07 9.65
CA VAL A 9 9.08 16.54 8.29
C VAL A 9 9.27 15.02 8.30
N LEU A 10 10.13 14.48 9.18
CA LEU A 10 10.33 13.04 9.32
C LEU A 10 9.06 12.30 9.75
N CYS A 11 8.31 12.85 10.70
CA CYS A 11 7.03 12.28 11.13
C CYS A 11 5.97 12.33 10.01
N LEU A 12 5.91 13.42 9.24
CA LEU A 12 5.02 13.55 8.09
C LEU A 12 5.40 12.55 6.99
N LEU A 13 6.70 12.38 6.72
CA LEU A 13 7.19 11.44 5.73
C LEU A 13 6.83 10.01 6.16
N LEU A 14 7.01 9.67 7.45
CA LEU A 14 6.66 8.36 8.01
C LEU A 14 5.16 8.02 7.87
N THR A 15 4.28 9.02 7.95
CA THR A 15 2.84 8.81 7.78
C THR A 15 2.42 8.70 6.32
N ILE A 16 3.03 9.47 5.40
CA ILE A 16 2.70 9.47 3.97
C ILE A 16 3.36 8.31 3.21
N VAL A 17 4.43 7.69 3.73
CA VAL A 17 5.15 6.57 3.10
C VAL A 17 4.24 5.44 2.61
N GLY A 18 3.20 5.09 3.38
CA GLY A 18 2.28 4.03 2.95
C GLY A 18 1.52 4.40 1.67
N ASP A 19 1.13 5.67 1.55
CA ASP A 19 0.40 6.18 0.38
C ASP A 19 1.35 6.41 -0.80
N LEU A 20 2.59 6.82 -0.54
CA LEU A 20 3.64 6.91 -1.57
C LEU A 20 3.99 5.54 -2.15
N VAL A 21 4.12 4.51 -1.31
CA VAL A 21 4.40 3.14 -1.78
C VAL A 21 3.26 2.63 -2.64
N LYS A 22 2.01 2.88 -2.26
CA LYS A 22 0.84 2.59 -3.10
C LYS A 22 0.88 3.31 -4.43
N LEU A 23 1.22 4.60 -4.44
CA LEU A 23 1.27 5.42 -5.65
C LEU A 23 2.42 5.01 -6.59
N LEU A 24 3.59 4.70 -6.03
CA LEU A 24 4.75 4.17 -6.77
C LEU A 24 4.47 2.76 -7.31
N GLN A 25 3.84 1.88 -6.54
CA GLN A 25 3.49 0.54 -6.99
C GLN A 25 2.35 0.56 -7.99
N LEU A 26 1.33 1.42 -7.85
CA LEU A 26 0.36 1.67 -8.92
C LEU A 26 1.07 2.04 -10.21
N SER A 27 2.05 2.95 -10.16
CA SER A 27 2.81 3.33 -11.36
C SER A 27 3.64 2.17 -11.96
N LYS A 28 4.22 1.29 -11.13
CA LYS A 28 4.99 0.12 -11.59
C LYS A 28 4.13 -1.07 -11.99
N ILE A 29 3.01 -1.31 -11.32
CA ILE A 29 2.03 -2.34 -11.65
C ILE A 29 1.35 -1.96 -12.96
N PHE A 30 0.97 -0.68 -13.17
CA PHE A 30 0.52 -0.22 -14.49
C PHE A 30 1.60 -0.40 -15.57
N ARG A 31 2.88 -0.21 -15.22
CA ARG A 31 4.00 -0.37 -16.17
C ARG A 31 4.40 -1.84 -16.42
N CYS A 32 4.20 -2.75 -15.46
CA CYS A 32 4.40 -4.20 -15.60
C CYS A 32 3.16 -4.95 -16.12
N VAL A 33 1.97 -4.37 -16.01
CA VAL A 33 0.76 -4.82 -16.75
C VAL A 33 0.96 -4.57 -18.25
N SER A 34 1.81 -3.61 -18.62
CA SER A 34 2.39 -3.49 -19.97
C SER A 34 3.51 -4.51 -20.27
N GLY A 35 3.69 -5.55 -19.44
CA GLY A 35 4.30 -6.83 -19.83
C GLY A 35 3.25 -7.68 -20.55
N SER A 36 2.69 -7.12 -21.61
CA SER A 36 1.40 -7.51 -22.20
C SER A 36 1.42 -8.87 -22.88
N ALA A 37 2.60 -9.41 -23.20
CA ALA A 37 2.73 -10.61 -24.04
C ALA A 37 1.95 -11.83 -23.52
N THR A 38 2.04 -12.17 -22.23
CA THR A 38 1.42 -13.39 -21.70
C THR A 38 -0.07 -13.20 -21.39
N SER A 39 -0.48 -12.01 -20.93
CA SER A 39 -1.91 -11.70 -20.73
C SER A 39 -2.64 -11.54 -22.06
N ASP A 40 -2.01 -10.90 -23.05
CA ASP A 40 -2.55 -10.76 -24.40
C ASP A 40 -2.68 -12.13 -25.07
N GLU A 41 -1.67 -13.01 -24.94
CA GLU A 41 -1.73 -14.37 -25.50
C GLU A 41 -2.84 -15.21 -24.84
N LEU A 42 -3.01 -15.14 -23.52
CA LEU A 42 -4.11 -15.83 -22.83
C LEU A 42 -5.49 -15.21 -23.12
N GLN A 43 -5.57 -13.90 -23.32
CA GLN A 43 -6.80 -13.23 -23.76
C GLN A 43 -7.16 -13.60 -25.19
N GLN A 44 -6.16 -13.75 -26.07
CA GLN A 44 -6.32 -14.22 -27.44
C GLN A 44 -6.77 -15.68 -27.47
N GLN A 45 -6.17 -16.56 -26.65
CA GLN A 45 -6.64 -17.95 -26.49
C GLN A 45 -8.07 -18.03 -25.94
N LEU A 46 -8.47 -17.09 -25.09
CA LEU A 46 -9.83 -17.02 -24.57
C LEU A 46 -10.83 -16.59 -25.66
N GLN A 47 -10.49 -15.63 -26.50
CA GLN A 47 -11.29 -15.24 -27.67
C GLN A 47 -11.41 -16.40 -28.66
N GLU A 48 -10.31 -17.09 -28.97
CA GLU A 48 -10.35 -18.26 -29.87
C GLU A 48 -11.21 -19.40 -29.31
N ALA A 49 -11.17 -19.65 -28.00
CA ALA A 49 -12.02 -20.65 -27.36
C ALA A 49 -13.50 -20.25 -27.36
N GLN A 50 -13.81 -18.95 -27.20
CA GLN A 50 -15.17 -18.42 -27.34
C GLN A 50 -15.69 -18.60 -28.77
N ASP A 51 -14.87 -18.28 -29.78
CA ASP A 51 -15.22 -18.46 -31.19
C ASP A 51 -15.42 -19.94 -31.55
N LYS A 52 -14.68 -20.86 -30.94
CA LYS A 52 -14.88 -22.31 -31.11
C LYS A 52 -16.23 -22.76 -30.56
N VAL A 53 -16.63 -22.27 -29.38
CA VAL A 53 -17.95 -22.58 -28.79
C VAL A 53 -19.07 -22.02 -29.67
N GLU A 54 -18.93 -20.80 -30.16
CA GLU A 54 -19.93 -20.15 -31.02
C GLU A 54 -20.07 -20.86 -32.37
N ARG A 55 -18.94 -21.29 -32.98
CA ARG A 55 -18.95 -22.11 -34.20
C ARG A 55 -19.64 -23.47 -33.99
N VAL A 56 -19.40 -24.11 -32.85
CA VAL A 56 -20.09 -25.37 -32.52
C VAL A 56 -21.59 -25.14 -32.36
N ARG A 57 -22.02 -24.06 -31.68
CA ARG A 57 -23.44 -23.67 -31.58
C ARG A 57 -24.09 -23.43 -32.94
N GLN A 58 -23.41 -22.75 -33.85
CA GLN A 58 -23.93 -22.50 -35.21
C GLN A 58 -24.04 -23.79 -36.03
N SER A 59 -23.17 -24.78 -35.78
CA SER A 59 -23.21 -26.10 -36.44
C SER A 59 -24.31 -27.05 -35.92
N ALA A 60 -25.12 -26.62 -34.95
CA ALA A 60 -26.20 -27.41 -34.34
C ALA A 60 -27.21 -27.95 -35.36
N ALA A 61 -27.44 -27.23 -36.47
CA ALA A 61 -28.39 -27.62 -37.50
C ALA A 61 -27.91 -28.80 -38.38
N ALA A 62 -26.61 -29.12 -38.40
CA ALA A 62 -26.02 -30.08 -39.34
C ALA A 62 -25.57 -31.41 -38.69
N THR A 63 -25.70 -31.57 -37.38
CA THR A 63 -25.06 -32.65 -36.61
C THR A 63 -26.08 -33.39 -35.73
N THR A 64 -25.93 -34.72 -35.58
CA THR A 64 -26.78 -35.52 -34.68
C THR A 64 -26.71 -35.01 -33.24
N HIS A 65 -27.85 -34.98 -32.54
CA HIS A 65 -28.00 -34.36 -31.21
C HIS A 65 -26.95 -34.82 -30.19
N TYR A 66 -26.58 -36.11 -30.18
CA TYR A 66 -25.55 -36.65 -29.30
C TYR A 66 -24.12 -36.17 -29.64
N THR A 67 -23.76 -36.18 -30.92
CA THR A 67 -22.43 -35.70 -31.36
C THR A 67 -22.26 -34.19 -31.18
N TYR A 68 -23.35 -33.44 -31.27
CA TYR A 68 -23.38 -32.01 -30.99
C TYR A 68 -23.12 -31.72 -29.50
N THR A 69 -23.84 -32.38 -28.59
CA THR A 69 -23.69 -32.16 -27.14
C THR A 69 -22.28 -32.51 -26.66
N VAL A 70 -21.69 -33.60 -27.16
CA VAL A 70 -20.31 -33.99 -26.81
C VAL A 70 -19.28 -32.97 -27.28
N LYS A 71 -19.41 -32.44 -28.51
CA LYS A 71 -18.50 -31.39 -29.03
C LYS A 71 -18.64 -30.09 -28.25
N LEU A 72 -19.88 -29.70 -27.90
CA LEU A 72 -20.16 -28.51 -27.13
C LEU A 72 -19.58 -28.61 -25.71
N MET A 73 -19.80 -29.72 -25.01
CA MET A 73 -19.21 -29.93 -23.68
C MET A 73 -17.67 -29.89 -23.70
N ARG A 74 -17.05 -30.40 -24.76
CA ARG A 74 -15.58 -30.35 -24.92
C ARG A 74 -15.08 -28.91 -25.06
N ALA A 75 -15.71 -28.13 -25.92
CA ALA A 75 -15.37 -26.72 -26.12
C ALA A 75 -15.64 -25.86 -24.87
N GLU A 76 -16.74 -26.12 -24.15
CA GLU A 76 -17.03 -25.44 -22.88
C GLU A 76 -16.03 -25.80 -21.78
N ASN A 77 -15.59 -27.07 -21.71
CA ASN A 77 -14.54 -27.49 -20.78
C ASN A 77 -13.20 -26.80 -21.11
N GLU A 78 -12.81 -26.71 -22.38
CA GLU A 78 -11.62 -25.96 -22.80
C GLU A 78 -11.70 -24.49 -22.38
N LEU A 79 -12.82 -23.81 -22.65
CA LEU A 79 -13.05 -22.42 -22.22
C LEU A 79 -12.97 -22.27 -20.70
N ARG A 80 -13.54 -23.21 -19.94
CA ARG A 80 -13.49 -23.21 -18.48
C ARG A 80 -12.05 -23.37 -17.96
N THR A 81 -11.25 -24.24 -18.58
CA THR A 81 -9.83 -24.41 -18.19
C THR A 81 -9.01 -23.15 -18.45
N ILE A 82 -9.21 -22.47 -19.58
CA ILE A 82 -8.51 -21.22 -19.90
C ILE A 82 -8.94 -20.11 -18.94
N LYS A 83 -10.24 -19.96 -18.68
CA LYS A 83 -10.77 -18.96 -17.75
C LYS A 83 -10.29 -19.18 -16.31
N THR A 84 -10.16 -20.43 -15.88
CA THR A 84 -9.63 -20.76 -14.54
C THR A 84 -8.14 -20.49 -14.44
N LYS A 85 -7.35 -20.80 -15.49
CA LYS A 85 -5.94 -20.40 -15.58
C LYS A 85 -5.78 -18.87 -15.49
N LEU A 86 -6.51 -18.11 -16.29
CA LEU A 86 -6.46 -16.64 -16.28
C LEU A 86 -6.78 -16.06 -14.89
N ARG A 87 -7.81 -16.60 -14.23
CA ARG A 87 -8.18 -16.19 -12.87
C ARG A 87 -7.11 -16.55 -11.84
N SER A 88 -6.50 -17.73 -11.97
CA SER A 88 -5.45 -18.19 -11.08
C SER A 88 -4.18 -17.34 -11.20
N GLU A 89 -3.77 -17.03 -12.43
CA GLU A 89 -2.61 -16.17 -12.70
C GLU A 89 -2.85 -14.74 -12.22
N GLY A 90 -4.04 -14.19 -12.50
CA GLY A 90 -4.43 -12.87 -11.99
C GLY A 90 -4.43 -12.80 -10.46
N ASN A 91 -4.89 -13.86 -9.78
CA ASN A 91 -4.84 -13.94 -8.32
C ASN A 91 -3.40 -14.06 -7.79
N VAL A 92 -2.57 -14.91 -8.40
CA VAL A 92 -1.15 -15.05 -8.02
C VAL A 92 -0.40 -13.74 -8.20
N GLN A 93 -0.67 -13.01 -9.28
CA GLN A 93 -0.02 -11.73 -9.56
C GLN A 93 -0.49 -10.62 -8.60
N ARG A 94 -1.77 -10.60 -8.24
CA ARG A 94 -2.29 -9.72 -7.17
C ARG A 94 -1.65 -10.02 -5.82
N LEU A 95 -1.52 -11.31 -5.46
CA LEU A 95 -0.86 -11.73 -4.22
C LEU A 95 0.63 -11.37 -4.21
N LYS A 96 1.34 -11.55 -5.33
CA LYS A 96 2.73 -11.10 -5.49
C LYS A 96 2.85 -9.56 -5.37
N GLY A 97 1.94 -8.81 -5.99
CA GLY A 97 1.90 -7.36 -5.86
C GLY A 97 1.68 -6.90 -4.41
N ALA A 98 0.71 -7.50 -3.72
CA ALA A 98 0.39 -7.18 -2.33
C ALA A 98 1.54 -7.54 -1.37
N SER A 99 2.19 -8.69 -1.57
CA SER A 99 3.35 -9.08 -0.74
C SER A 99 4.54 -8.14 -0.94
N VAL A 100 4.83 -7.73 -2.17
CA VAL A 100 5.88 -6.74 -2.45
C VAL A 100 5.52 -5.37 -1.85
N GLU A 101 4.26 -4.94 -1.95
CA GLU A 101 3.79 -3.69 -1.33
C GLU A 101 4.02 -3.69 0.18
N LEU A 102 3.65 -4.79 0.84
CA LEU A 102 3.86 -4.95 2.28
C LEU A 102 5.35 -4.89 2.63
N VAL A 103 6.19 -5.68 1.96
CA VAL A 103 7.62 -5.74 2.26
C VAL A 103 8.29 -4.37 2.05
N VAL A 104 8.06 -3.71 0.91
CA VAL A 104 8.64 -2.39 0.63
C VAL A 104 8.10 -1.33 1.59
N GLY A 105 6.80 -1.37 1.91
CA GLY A 105 6.18 -0.47 2.86
C GLY A 105 6.75 -0.59 4.27
N TYR A 106 6.96 -1.81 4.76
CA TYR A 106 7.56 -2.05 6.06
C TYR A 106 9.04 -1.70 6.10
N LEU A 107 9.81 -2.00 5.04
CA LEU A 107 11.21 -1.63 4.95
C LEU A 107 11.39 -0.11 5.00
N LEU A 108 10.63 0.64 4.19
CA LEU A 108 10.74 2.09 4.14
C LEU A 108 10.31 2.74 5.46
N LYS A 109 9.21 2.26 6.06
CA LYS A 109 8.80 2.67 7.42
C LYS A 109 9.88 2.37 8.45
N GLY A 110 10.52 1.21 8.36
CA GLY A 110 11.60 0.81 9.24
C GLY A 110 12.78 1.78 9.17
N ILE A 111 13.27 2.08 7.97
CA ILE A 111 14.41 2.99 7.76
C ILE A 111 14.12 4.37 8.36
N ILE A 112 12.94 4.93 8.09
CA ILE A 112 12.56 6.27 8.59
C ILE A 112 12.34 6.24 10.10
N SER A 113 11.76 5.18 10.64
CA SER A 113 11.60 5.00 12.09
C SER A 113 12.95 4.91 12.79
N VAL A 114 13.92 4.20 12.21
CA VAL A 114 15.29 4.11 12.75
C VAL A 114 15.97 5.48 12.69
N ALA A 115 15.85 6.23 11.60
CA ALA A 115 16.38 7.58 11.50
C ALA A 115 15.77 8.51 12.57
N LEU A 116 14.44 8.46 12.75
CA LEU A 116 13.73 9.23 13.77
C LEU A 116 14.19 8.83 15.18
N PHE A 117 14.39 7.53 15.43
CA PHE A 117 14.90 7.02 16.71
C PHE A 117 16.33 7.53 16.99
N VAL A 118 17.22 7.48 16.01
CA VAL A 118 18.59 7.99 16.15
C VAL A 118 18.61 9.49 16.45
N ILE A 119 17.79 10.28 15.74
CA ILE A 119 17.68 11.73 15.94
C ILE A 119 17.10 12.06 17.33
N THR A 120 16.09 11.31 17.77
CA THR A 120 15.46 11.53 19.08
C THR A 120 16.39 11.16 20.23
N VAL A 121 17.13 10.06 20.13
CA VAL A 121 18.12 9.66 21.15
C VAL A 121 19.30 10.63 21.20
N ARG A 122 19.85 11.03 20.04
CA ARG A 122 21.01 11.92 19.98
C ARG A 122 20.72 13.32 20.53
N ASN A 123 19.50 13.83 20.32
CA ASN A 123 19.10 15.16 20.75
C ASN A 123 18.20 15.16 21.99
N ARG A 124 18.17 14.06 22.77
CA ARG A 124 17.20 13.88 23.87
C ARG A 124 17.24 14.97 24.94
N TYR A 125 18.39 15.60 25.16
CA TYR A 125 18.58 16.67 26.15
C TYR A 125 18.40 18.09 25.60
N ALA A 126 18.15 18.24 24.30
CA ALA A 126 17.89 19.54 23.69
C ALA A 126 16.38 19.86 23.79
N PRO A 127 15.98 21.02 24.34
CA PRO A 127 14.59 21.45 24.30
C PRO A 127 14.19 21.83 22.86
N VAL A 128 13.04 21.34 22.38
CA VAL A 128 12.55 21.62 21.02
C VAL A 128 11.94 23.02 20.96
N ILE A 129 11.08 23.32 21.93
CA ILE A 129 10.40 24.59 22.13
C ILE A 129 10.45 24.90 23.62
N ILE A 130 10.73 26.16 23.94
CA ILE A 130 10.61 26.73 25.27
C ILE A 130 9.47 27.74 25.20
N PHE A 131 8.44 27.55 26.01
CA PHE A 131 7.34 28.49 26.13
C PHE A 131 7.66 29.57 27.17
N ASN A 132 7.08 30.75 26.96
CA ASN A 132 7.21 31.86 27.90
C ASN A 132 6.53 31.53 29.25
N GLU A 133 6.99 32.13 30.34
CA GLU A 133 6.57 31.86 31.72
C GLU A 133 5.07 32.07 31.97
N ASN A 134 4.37 32.74 31.06
CA ASN A 134 2.93 32.97 31.12
C ASN A 134 2.08 31.72 30.81
N ILE A 135 2.68 30.63 30.30
CA ILE A 135 1.97 29.39 29.95
C ILE A 135 2.49 28.27 30.85
N SER A 136 1.79 28.01 31.95
CA SER A 136 2.11 26.89 32.84
C SER A 136 1.50 25.60 32.32
N PHE A 137 2.34 24.61 32.03
CA PHE A 137 1.90 23.26 31.61
C PHE A 137 1.67 22.30 32.79
N GLU A 138 1.55 22.80 34.02
CA GLU A 138 1.27 21.96 35.18
C GLU A 138 -0.14 21.33 35.12
N PRO A 139 -0.30 20.05 35.52
CA PRO A 139 0.69 19.17 36.15
C PRO A 139 1.55 18.35 35.17
N LEU A 140 1.28 18.40 33.87
CA LEU A 140 1.95 17.57 32.85
C LEU A 140 3.32 18.10 32.42
N GLY A 141 3.73 19.27 32.91
CA GLY A 141 5.00 19.93 32.57
C GLY A 141 6.22 19.07 32.83
N GLY A 142 6.22 18.27 33.91
CA GLY A 142 7.31 17.33 34.21
C GLY A 142 7.44 16.19 33.18
N LEU A 143 6.31 15.72 32.62
CA LEU A 143 6.31 14.68 31.59
C LEU A 143 6.70 15.26 30.21
N LEU A 144 6.25 16.48 29.93
CA LEU A 144 6.53 17.23 28.71
C LEU A 144 8.02 17.62 28.60
N SER A 145 8.64 17.93 29.73
CA SER A 145 10.04 18.34 29.84
C SER A 145 11.01 17.18 30.11
N PHE A 146 10.54 15.94 30.25
CA PHE A 146 11.44 14.80 30.43
C PHE A 146 12.10 14.42 29.09
N PRO A 147 13.44 14.31 28.97
CA PRO A 147 14.47 14.33 30.01
C PRO A 147 15.28 15.64 30.10
N THR A 148 14.81 16.75 29.54
CA THR A 148 15.54 18.03 29.51
C THR A 148 15.54 18.75 30.86
N GLY A 149 14.51 18.56 31.69
CA GLY A 149 14.41 19.16 33.03
C GLY A 149 14.21 20.69 33.03
N VAL A 150 13.94 21.29 31.87
CA VAL A 150 13.71 22.73 31.71
C VAL A 150 12.22 23.03 31.89
N PRO A 151 11.82 23.95 32.79
CA PRO A 151 10.42 24.31 32.97
C PRO A 151 9.86 24.92 31.68
N ASN A 152 8.59 24.61 31.38
CA ASN A 152 7.87 25.07 30.18
C ASN A 152 8.53 24.70 28.84
N ALA A 153 9.39 23.67 28.81
CA ALA A 153 9.99 23.15 27.59
C ALA A 153 9.34 21.83 27.14
N ILE A 154 9.26 21.65 25.81
CA ILE A 154 8.88 20.36 25.21
C ILE A 154 10.13 19.59 24.82
N SER A 155 10.21 18.35 25.27
CA SER A 155 11.28 17.43 24.94
C SER A 155 11.15 16.86 23.52
N VAL A 156 12.31 16.52 22.93
CA VAL A 156 12.40 15.86 21.63
C VAL A 156 11.55 14.57 21.52
N PRO A 157 11.58 13.62 22.48
CA PRO A 157 10.76 12.41 22.37
C PRO A 157 9.26 12.72 22.46
N PHE A 158 8.84 13.66 23.33
CA PHE A 158 7.43 14.03 23.44
C PHE A 158 6.92 14.67 22.14
N TRP A 159 7.71 15.58 21.55
CA TRP A 159 7.38 16.21 20.27
C TRP A 159 7.25 15.21 19.12
N ALA A 160 8.17 14.24 19.02
CA ALA A 160 8.09 13.20 18.00
C ALA A 160 6.83 12.34 18.13
N LEU A 161 6.43 12.01 19.36
CA LEU A 161 5.21 11.24 19.64
C LEU A 161 3.94 12.03 19.31
N SER A 162 3.89 13.32 19.69
CA SER A 162 2.75 14.19 19.40
C SER A 162 2.59 14.40 17.90
N CYS A 163 3.68 14.67 17.17
CA CYS A 163 3.64 14.84 15.72
C CYS A 163 3.16 13.56 15.00
N ASN A 164 3.72 12.40 15.34
CA ASN A 164 3.31 11.14 14.73
C ASN A 164 1.82 10.84 14.99
N SER A 165 1.33 11.09 16.21
CA SER A 165 -0.08 10.89 16.55
C SER A 165 -0.99 11.87 15.81
N ALA A 166 -0.63 13.16 15.79
CA ALA A 166 -1.39 14.20 15.10
C ALA A 166 -1.50 13.93 13.59
N PHE A 167 -0.38 13.60 12.92
CA PHE A 167 -0.41 13.31 11.49
C PHE A 167 -1.22 12.06 11.15
N ARG A 168 -1.21 11.02 12.01
CA ARG A 168 -2.07 9.84 11.82
C ARG A 168 -3.55 10.20 11.94
N LEU A 169 -3.92 11.00 12.93
CA LEU A 169 -5.30 11.48 13.11
C LEU A 169 -5.76 12.31 11.90
N ILE A 170 -4.92 13.24 11.44
CA ILE A 170 -5.23 14.09 10.28
C ILE A 170 -5.43 13.24 9.01
N LEU A 171 -4.52 12.30 8.73
CA LEU A 171 -4.66 11.43 7.56
C LEU A 171 -5.90 10.53 7.64
N ASN A 172 -6.21 10.00 8.82
CA ASN A 172 -7.41 9.19 9.00
C ASN A 172 -8.68 10.02 8.80
N ALA A 173 -8.69 11.26 9.30
CA ALA A 173 -9.80 12.19 9.08
C ALA A 173 -9.97 12.56 7.60
N LEU A 174 -8.86 12.74 6.85
CA LEU A 174 -8.89 13.00 5.42
C LEU A 174 -9.38 11.80 4.60
N LYS A 175 -9.06 10.57 5.02
CA LYS A 175 -9.49 9.33 4.33
C LYS A 175 -10.94 8.95 4.62
N ALA A 176 -11.51 9.44 5.72
CA ALA A 176 -12.89 9.18 6.10
C ALA A 176 -13.91 10.09 5.40
N LYS A 177 -13.43 11.09 4.65
CA LYS A 177 -14.25 12.05 3.88
C LYS A 177 -14.20 11.70 2.40
#